data_AF-A0A1Z8X2W7-F1
#
_entry.id   AF-A0A1Z8X2W7-F1
#
_cell.length_a   1.000
_cell.length_b   1.000
_cell.length_c   1.000
_cell.angle_alpha   90.00
_cell.angle_beta   90.00
_cell.angle_gamma   90.00
#
_symmetry.space_group_name_H-M   'P 1'
#
loop_
_entity.id
_entity.type
_entity.pdbx_description
1 polymer ?
#
loop_
_entity_poly.entity_id
_entity_poly.type
_entity_poly.pdbx_seq_one_letter_code
_entity_poly.pdbx_strand_id
1 'polypeptide(L)'
;MVFFGKKLNKGFTLIELLVVIAIIAILAGLLLPALAKAKEKGRATLCVNNLKQVGLATILHADDNDDMIPRGDAERWYLVLMKYLPEGGTKKDYRNIKILGVQVFLNLKKDRNLRWLPILSMHGALEVLVI
;
A
#
# COMPACT_ATOMS: atom_id res chain seq x y z
N MET A 1 26.91 15.11 2.40
CA MET A 1 27.67 15.78 3.48
C MET A 1 28.88 16.42 2.83
N VAL A 2 28.81 17.72 2.54
CA VAL A 2 29.87 18.46 1.83
C VAL A 2 30.87 18.99 2.87
N PHE A 3 32.14 18.62 2.73
CA PHE A 3 33.23 19.13 3.58
C PHE A 3 33.50 20.62 3.26
N PHE A 4 32.93 21.52 4.05
CA PHE A 4 33.42 22.91 4.14
C PHE A 4 34.74 22.91 4.94
N GLY A 5 35.84 22.72 4.23
CA GLY A 5 37.20 22.80 4.78
C GLY A 5 37.56 24.23 5.23
N LYS A 6 38.33 24.30 6.32
CA LYS A 6 38.69 25.48 7.13
C LYS A 6 39.27 26.66 6.32
N LYS A 7 38.95 27.90 6.76
CA LYS A 7 39.54 29.16 6.28
C LYS A 7 41.05 29.21 6.55
N LEU A 8 41.84 28.94 5.52
CA LEU A 8 43.20 29.49 5.39
C LEU A 8 43.10 30.52 4.25
N ASN A 9 43.57 31.75 4.47
CA ASN A 9 43.51 32.85 3.51
C ASN A 9 44.39 32.58 2.26
N LYS A 10 43.95 31.64 1.42
CA LYS A 10 44.36 31.46 0.04
C LYS A 10 43.09 31.64 -0.79
N GLY A 11 43.07 32.63 -1.67
CA GLY A 11 41.90 32.89 -2.51
C GLY A 11 41.55 31.64 -3.32
N PHE A 12 40.28 31.25 -3.31
CA PHE A 12 39.78 30.15 -4.15
C PHE A 12 39.89 30.60 -5.60
N THR A 13 40.63 29.86 -6.42
CA THR A 13 40.73 30.21 -7.83
C THR A 13 39.42 29.83 -8.53
N LEU A 14 38.93 30.67 -9.46
CA LEU A 14 37.69 30.37 -10.22
C LEU A 14 37.76 29.00 -10.91
N ILE A 15 38.95 28.60 -11.34
CA ILE A 15 39.20 27.34 -12.02
C ILE A 15 39.04 26.12 -11.11
N GLU A 16 39.45 26.21 -9.84
CA GLU A 16 39.24 25.13 -8.87
C GLU A 16 37.76 24.86 -8.65
N LEU A 17 36.93 25.91 -8.58
CA LEU A 17 35.48 25.75 -8.43
C LEU A 17 34.84 25.15 -9.71
N LEU A 18 35.30 25.61 -10.88
CA LEU A 18 34.80 25.17 -12.17
C LEU A 18 35.02 23.67 -12.42
N VAL A 19 36.22 23.17 -12.09
CA VAL A 19 36.54 21.75 -12.29
C VAL A 19 35.69 20.85 -11.38
N VAL A 20 35.43 21.28 -10.14
CA VAL A 20 34.60 20.50 -9.20
C VAL A 20 33.17 20.36 -9.69
N ILE A 21 32.53 21.45 -10.14
CA ILE A 21 31.16 21.36 -10.67
C ILE A 21 31.11 20.57 -11.98
N ALA A 22 32.16 20.61 -12.80
CA ALA A 22 32.24 19.83 -14.03
C ALA A 22 32.25 18.32 -13.74
N ILE A 23 33.01 17.88 -12.74
CA ILE A 23 33.04 16.47 -12.33
C ILE A 23 31.69 16.05 -11.74
N ILE A 24 31.09 16.89 -10.88
CA ILE A 24 29.75 16.61 -10.31
C ILE A 24 28.69 16.49 -11.41
N ALA A 25 28.73 17.35 -12.43
CA ALA A 25 27.79 17.31 -13.55
C ALA A 25 27.89 16.01 -14.36
N ILE A 26 29.11 15.52 -14.62
CA ILE A 26 29.34 14.24 -15.31
C ILE A 26 28.79 13.08 -14.47
N LEU A 27 29.10 13.03 -13.17
CA LEU A 27 28.62 11.98 -12.27
C LEU A 27 27.10 12.01 -12.10
N ALA A 28 26.51 13.20 -11.93
CA ALA A 28 25.06 13.37 -11.84
C ALA A 28 24.34 12.96 -13.13
N GLY A 29 24.92 13.27 -14.30
CA GLY A 29 24.37 12.89 -15.60
C GLY A 29 24.20 11.37 -15.76
N LEU A 30 25.11 10.57 -15.19
CA LEU A 30 25.01 9.11 -15.18
C LEU A 30 24.03 8.58 -14.12
N LEU A 31 23.83 9.31 -13.02
CA LEU A 31 22.97 8.90 -11.91
C LEU A 31 21.48 9.18 -12.15
N LEU A 32 21.13 10.24 -12.87
CA LEU A 32 19.73 10.61 -13.16
C LEU A 32 18.89 9.48 -13.80
N PRO A 33 19.33 8.79 -14.87
CA PRO A 33 18.54 7.69 -15.45
C PRO A 33 18.48 6.46 -14.54
N ALA A 34 19.53 6.20 -13.76
CA ALA A 34 19.56 5.10 -12.80
C ALA A 34 18.59 5.35 -11.64
N LEU A 35 18.53 6.58 -11.13
CA LEU A 35 17.63 6.99 -10.04
C LEU A 35 16.16 6.96 -10.48
N ALA A 36 15.86 7.35 -11.73
CA ALA A 36 14.50 7.26 -12.28
C ALA A 36 14.00 5.80 -12.29
N LYS A 37 14.82 4.86 -12.78
CA LYS A 37 14.49 3.42 -12.77
C LYS A 37 14.38 2.86 -11.35
N ALA A 38 15.25 3.28 -10.44
CA ALA A 38 15.19 2.85 -9.04
C ALA A 38 13.91 3.33 -8.35
N LYS A 39 13.48 4.57 -8.62
CA LYS A 39 12.22 5.12 -8.09
C LYS A 39 10.99 4.38 -8.59
N GLU A 40 10.96 4.03 -9.88
CA GLU A 40 9.87 3.24 -10.46
C GLU A 40 9.80 1.84 -9.84
N LYS A 41 10.94 1.16 -9.71
CA LYS A 41 11.03 -0.13 -8.99
C LYS A 41 10.57 0.00 -7.53
N GLY A 42 10.96 1.06 -6.84
CA GLY A 42 10.50 1.34 -5.48
C GLY A 42 8.98 1.48 -5.40
N ARG A 43 8.36 2.21 -6.33
CA ARG A 43 6.90 2.32 -6.44
C ARG A 43 6.22 0.98 -6.70
N ALA A 44 6.80 0.16 -7.58
CA ALA A 44 6.28 -1.19 -7.84
C ALA A 44 6.32 -2.07 -6.57
N THR A 45 7.43 -2.05 -5.83
CA THR A 45 7.55 -2.77 -4.55
C THR A 45 6.51 -2.29 -3.52
N LEU A 46 6.27 -0.99 -3.42
CA LEU A 46 5.23 -0.44 -2.54
C LEU A 46 3.84 -0.93 -2.94
N CYS A 47 3.51 -0.93 -4.23
CA CYS A 47 2.22 -1.43 -4.72
C CYS A 47 2.04 -2.92 -4.39
N VAL A 48 3.05 -3.74 -4.63
CA VAL A 48 3.04 -5.17 -4.27
C VAL A 48 2.84 -5.37 -2.77
N ASN A 49 3.52 -4.56 -1.94
CA ASN A 49 3.36 -4.64 -0.49
C ASN A 49 1.95 -4.25 -0.03
N ASN A 50 1.35 -3.23 -0.63
CA ASN A 50 -0.03 -2.84 -0.33
C ASN A 50 -1.02 -3.95 -0.71
N LEU A 51 -0.85 -4.59 -1.88
CA LEU A 51 -1.67 -5.72 -2.30
C LEU A 51 -1.55 -6.91 -1.34
N LYS A 52 -0.33 -7.20 -0.88
CA LYS A 52 -0.09 -8.22 0.15
C LYS A 52 -0.81 -7.90 1.45
N GLN A 53 -0.78 -6.64 1.91
CA GLN A 53 -1.48 -6.21 3.13
C GLN A 53 -3.00 -6.37 3.00
N VAL A 54 -3.58 -6.01 1.85
CA VAL A 54 -5.02 -6.20 1.59
C VAL A 54 -5.39 -7.68 1.59
N GLY A 55 -4.59 -8.53 0.95
CA GLY A 55 -4.82 -9.98 0.97
C GLY A 55 -4.78 -10.55 2.39
N LEU A 56 -3.80 -10.14 3.20
CA LEU A 56 -3.68 -10.57 4.60
C LEU A 56 -4.88 -10.10 5.44
N ALA A 57 -5.28 -8.84 5.30
CA ALA A 57 -6.46 -8.30 5.98
C ALA A 57 -7.73 -9.09 5.63
N THR A 58 -7.84 -9.54 4.38
CA THR A 58 -8.97 -10.35 3.91
C THR A 58 -8.99 -11.73 4.57
N ILE A 59 -7.83 -12.38 4.71
CA ILE A 59 -7.71 -13.67 5.39
C ILE A 59 -8.04 -13.53 6.87
N LEU A 60 -7.46 -12.54 7.55
CA LEU A 60 -7.73 -12.26 8.96
C LEU A 60 -9.24 -12.01 9.20
N HIS A 61 -9.88 -11.26 8.31
CA HIS A 61 -11.32 -11.05 8.39
C HIS A 61 -12.12 -12.33 8.20
N ALA A 62 -11.74 -13.18 7.23
CA ALA A 62 -12.42 -14.45 6.97
C ALA A 62 -12.29 -15.43 8.15
N ASP A 63 -11.12 -15.48 8.78
CA ASP A 63 -10.89 -16.32 9.97
C ASP A 63 -11.80 -15.90 11.14
N ASP A 64 -12.09 -14.60 11.27
CA ASP A 64 -12.97 -14.07 12.32
C ASP A 64 -14.48 -14.13 11.97
N ASN A 65 -14.86 -14.34 10.70
CA ASN A 65 -16.23 -14.16 10.21
C ASN A 65 -16.74 -15.36 9.37
N ASP A 66 -16.65 -16.59 9.88
CA ASP A 66 -17.20 -17.80 9.24
C ASP A 66 -16.73 -18.03 7.78
N ASP A 67 -15.44 -17.77 7.50
CA ASP A 67 -14.83 -17.81 6.17
C ASP A 67 -15.51 -16.84 5.16
N MET A 68 -16.19 -15.79 5.64
CA MET A 68 -16.77 -14.76 4.77
C MET A 68 -15.73 -13.71 4.37
N ILE A 69 -15.69 -13.40 3.08
CA ILE A 69 -14.84 -12.32 2.55
C ILE A 69 -15.68 -11.10 2.15
N PRO A 70 -15.11 -9.88 2.22
CA PRO A 70 -15.77 -8.69 1.72
C PRO A 70 -16.16 -8.84 0.25
N ARG A 71 -17.33 -8.30 -0.11
CA ARG A 71 -17.78 -8.29 -1.50
C ARG A 71 -17.04 -7.21 -2.27
N GLY A 72 -16.27 -7.61 -3.27
CA GLY A 72 -15.75 -6.71 -4.30
C GLY A 72 -16.68 -6.61 -5.50
N ASP A 73 -16.42 -5.64 -6.38
CA ASP A 73 -17.23 -5.40 -7.59
C ASP A 73 -17.18 -6.55 -8.60
N ALA A 74 -16.16 -7.41 -8.53
CA ALA A 74 -16.01 -8.60 -9.37
C ALA A 74 -16.05 -9.87 -8.52
N GLU A 75 -16.81 -10.89 -8.93
CA GLU A 75 -17.00 -12.15 -8.19
C GLU A 75 -15.69 -12.90 -7.88
N ARG A 76 -14.59 -12.55 -8.55
CA ARG A 76 -13.29 -13.21 -8.46
C ARG A 76 -12.15 -12.29 -8.00
N TRP A 77 -12.47 -11.10 -7.46
CA TRP A 77 -11.46 -10.11 -7.04
C TRP A 77 -10.39 -10.72 -6.11
N TYR A 78 -10.79 -11.63 -5.23
CA TYR A 78 -9.91 -12.34 -4.31
C TYR A 78 -8.89 -13.26 -5.02
N LEU A 79 -9.26 -13.89 -6.14
CA LEU A 79 -8.33 -14.73 -6.91
C LEU A 79 -7.18 -13.92 -7.51
N VAL A 80 -7.39 -12.64 -7.81
CA VAL A 80 -6.36 -11.74 -8.33
C VAL A 80 -5.33 -11.40 -7.24
N LEU A 81 -5.78 -11.22 -6.00
CA LEU A 81 -4.92 -10.96 -4.84
C LEU A 81 -4.09 -12.17 -4.42
N MET A 82 -4.55 -13.38 -4.74
CA MET A 82 -3.90 -14.63 -4.35
C MET A 82 -2.45 -14.75 -4.85
N LYS A 83 -2.12 -14.13 -5.99
CA LYS A 83 -0.75 -14.07 -6.53
C LYS A 83 0.24 -13.32 -5.63
N TYR A 84 -0.23 -12.42 -4.78
CA TYR A 84 0.59 -11.52 -3.97
C TYR A 84 0.73 -11.97 -2.51
N LEU A 85 0.08 -13.07 -2.15
CA LEU A 85 0.14 -13.63 -0.81
C LEU A 85 1.36 -14.57 -0.69
N PRO A 86 2.15 -14.46 0.40
CA PRO A 86 3.20 -15.44 0.68
C PRO A 86 2.51 -16.78 0.90
N GLU A 87 2.92 -17.79 0.16
CA GLU A 87 2.34 -19.14 0.14
C GLU A 87 1.93 -19.63 1.54
N GLY A 88 0.65 -19.41 1.83
CA GLY A 88 -0.11 -19.91 2.95
C GLY A 88 -1.48 -20.31 2.45
N GLY A 89 -1.54 -20.80 1.21
CA GLY A 89 -2.68 -21.50 0.65
C GLY A 89 -2.91 -22.74 1.51
N THR A 90 -3.61 -22.54 2.62
CA THR A 90 -4.31 -23.63 3.27
C THR A 90 -5.10 -24.36 2.19
N LYS A 91 -5.15 -25.69 2.28
CA LYS A 91 -5.93 -26.57 1.40
C LYS A 91 -7.45 -26.33 1.56
N LYS A 92 -7.90 -25.08 1.62
CA LYS A 92 -9.31 -24.71 1.66
C LYS A 92 -9.77 -24.49 0.23
N ASP A 93 -10.83 -25.21 -0.15
CA ASP A 93 -11.45 -25.10 -1.46
C ASP A 93 -12.21 -23.76 -1.57
N TYR A 94 -11.55 -22.76 -2.15
CA TYR A 94 -12.09 -21.41 -2.27
C TYR A 94 -13.23 -21.26 -3.29
N ARG A 95 -13.62 -22.35 -3.98
CA ARG A 95 -14.79 -22.35 -4.88
C ARG A 95 -16.11 -22.12 -4.13
N ASN A 96 -16.13 -22.37 -2.83
CA ASN A 96 -17.29 -22.22 -1.96
C ASN A 96 -17.15 -21.04 -0.96
N ILE A 97 -16.28 -20.06 -1.22
CA ILE A 97 -16.20 -18.89 -0.33
C ILE A 97 -17.58 -18.22 -0.26
N LYS A 98 -18.08 -18.07 0.97
CA LYS A 98 -19.30 -17.31 1.23
C LYS A 98 -18.99 -15.83 1.07
N ILE A 99 -19.21 -15.31 -0.13
CA ILE A 99 -19.14 -13.86 -0.36
C ILE A 99 -20.26 -13.24 0.44
N LEU A 100 -19.94 -12.19 1.20
CA LEU A 100 -20.93 -11.42 1.95
C LEU A 100 -21.89 -10.73 0.96
N GLY A 101 -22.91 -11.48 0.55
CA GLY A 101 -23.87 -11.06 -0.45
C GLY A 101 -24.84 -10.05 0.15
N VAL A 102 -25.28 -9.11 -0.68
CA VAL A 102 -26.33 -8.13 -0.34
C VAL A 102 -27.63 -8.80 0.13
N GLN A 103 -27.80 -10.11 -0.06
CA GLN A 103 -28.95 -10.85 0.47
C GLN A 103 -29.03 -10.83 2.01
N VAL A 104 -27.91 -10.86 2.74
CA VAL A 104 -27.94 -10.73 4.21
C VAL A 104 -28.35 -9.30 4.61
N PHE A 105 -27.83 -8.28 3.94
CA PHE A 105 -28.19 -6.88 4.20
C PHE A 105 -29.65 -6.56 3.81
N LEU A 106 -30.15 -7.12 2.70
CA LEU A 106 -31.55 -7.03 2.30
C LEU A 106 -32.46 -7.82 3.25
N ASN A 107 -32.03 -8.98 3.74
CA ASN A 107 -32.77 -9.75 4.75
C ASN A 107 -32.84 -8.99 6.09
N LEU A 108 -31.76 -8.31 6.50
CA LEU A 108 -31.76 -7.40 7.66
C LEU A 108 -32.64 -6.15 7.45
N LYS A 109 -32.73 -5.63 6.21
CA LYS A 109 -33.68 -4.55 5.86
C LYS A 109 -35.13 -5.02 5.77
N LYS A 110 -35.37 -6.31 5.55
CA LYS A 110 -36.69 -6.91 5.43
C LYS A 110 -37.36 -7.08 6.80
N ASP A 111 -36.57 -7.17 7.87
CA ASP A 111 -37.04 -7.02 9.23
C ASP A 111 -37.35 -5.55 9.55
N ARG A 112 -38.64 -5.19 9.49
CA ARG A 112 -39.12 -3.84 9.86
C ARG A 112 -38.78 -3.44 11.31
N ASN A 113 -38.35 -4.40 12.15
CA ASN A 113 -38.01 -4.19 13.55
C ASN A 113 -36.53 -3.84 13.80
N LEU A 114 -35.62 -4.10 12.84
CA LEU A 114 -34.18 -3.89 12.99
C LEU A 114 -33.66 -2.65 12.24
N ARG A 115 -34.58 -1.74 11.85
CA ARG A 115 -34.28 -0.53 11.06
C ARG A 115 -33.29 0.44 11.71
N TRP A 116 -33.09 0.37 13.03
CA TRP A 116 -32.23 1.29 13.80
C TRP A 116 -30.82 0.76 14.09
N LEU A 117 -30.57 -0.55 13.93
CA LEU A 117 -29.28 -1.16 14.28
C LEU A 117 -28.07 -0.71 13.43
N PRO A 118 -28.20 -0.29 12.16
CA PRO A 118 -27.03 0.19 11.40
C PRO A 118 -26.71 1.68 11.62
N ILE A 119 -27.63 2.47 12.15
CA ILE A 119 -27.41 3.93 12.29
C ILE A 119 -26.55 4.23 13.52
N LEU A 120 -26.61 3.40 14.57
CA LEU A 120 -25.84 3.60 15.79
C LEU A 120 -24.37 3.14 15.68
N SER A 121 -24.02 2.31 14.70
CA SER A 121 -22.63 1.84 14.50
C SER A 121 -21.81 2.67 13.50
N MET A 122 -22.34 3.80 12.99
CA MET A 122 -21.62 4.68 12.06
C MET A 122 -21.17 6.01 12.67
N HIS A 123 -21.52 6.31 13.93
CA HIS A 123 -21.06 7.52 14.63
C HIS A 123 -19.86 7.29 15.58
N GLY A 124 -19.38 6.06 15.75
CA GLY A 124 -18.25 5.73 16.65
C GLY A 124 -16.89 5.55 15.97
N ALA A 125 -16.79 5.63 14.64
CA ALA A 125 -15.57 5.30 13.90
C ALA A 125 -14.81 6.52 13.33
N LEU A 126 -15.08 7.73 13.86
CA LEU A 126 -14.44 8.98 13.41
C LEU A 126 -13.43 9.58 14.40
N GLU A 127 -13.09 8.90 15.49
CA GLU A 127 -12.18 9.43 16.54
C GLU A 127 -10.83 8.70 16.70
N VAL A 128 -10.39 7.86 15.76
CA VAL A 128 -9.06 7.19 15.87
C VAL A 128 -8.14 7.43 14.67
N LEU A 129 -8.32 8.54 13.95
CA LEU A 129 -7.36 8.92 12.91
C LEU A 129 -7.03 10.42 12.89
N VAL A 130 -6.80 11.00 14.06
CA VAL A 130 -5.89 12.15 14.23
C VAL A 130 -5.21 11.99 15.60
N ILE A 131 -4.09 11.28 15.63
CA ILE A 131 -2.83 11.48 16.39
C ILE A 131 -1.91 10.32 15.99
#